data_AF-A0A938QXJ4-F1
#
_entry.id   AF-A0A938QXJ4-F1
#
_cell.length_a   1.000
_cell.length_b   1.000
_cell.length_c   1.000
_cell.angle_alpha   90.00
_cell.angle_beta   90.00
_cell.angle_gamma   90.00
#
_symmetry.space_group_name_H-M   'P 1'
#
loop_
_entity.id
_entity.type
_entity.pdbx_description
1 polymer ?
#
loop_
_entity_poly.entity_id
_entity_poly.type
_entity_poly.pdbx_seq_one_letter_code
_entity_poly.pdbx_strand_id
1 'polypeptide(L)'
;MSDVGTAVTLRSDDDGAPSPTRHKRPWFLSLARGYARRAIARRFDGLFVDGLAEAARLVGQRPVLFCVNHVSWWDPFVLILLDEALGADSYALMDDVNLARLPFFRAVGALPIAVEGGAVARRQLDDAVRTLDRPERALWIFPQGRQRAAHLRPLGFKQGVRLIAARAQKAGAVIVPVALAFPWRQAPAPSVVVRFGAPVDPADTGGDELTAHVEARVAAMLDDIDAAIDRAGGDRSARGPGQALVAPRVENAEHGLGARLLGRLLTGPR
;
A
#
# COMPACT_ATOMS: atom_id res chain seq x y z
N MET A 1 10.70 -58.35 -10.27
CA MET A 1 9.47 -57.64 -10.63
C MET A 1 8.46 -58.00 -9.56
N SER A 2 8.17 -57.18 -8.56
CA SER A 2 7.80 -55.76 -8.67
C SER A 2 8.19 -54.97 -7.43
N ASP A 3 8.52 -53.72 -7.69
CA ASP A 3 9.01 -52.67 -6.80
C ASP A 3 7.88 -52.16 -5.90
N VAL A 4 8.09 -52.16 -4.57
CA VAL A 4 7.13 -51.62 -3.60
C VAL A 4 7.51 -50.16 -3.36
N GLY A 5 6.74 -49.27 -3.99
CA GLY A 5 6.91 -47.83 -3.92
C GLY A 5 6.89 -47.30 -2.48
N THR A 6 8.03 -46.76 -2.07
CA THR A 6 8.20 -45.98 -0.84
C THR A 6 7.29 -44.76 -0.90
N ALA A 7 6.26 -44.74 -0.06
CA ALA A 7 5.46 -43.55 0.19
C ALA A 7 6.36 -42.49 0.85
N VAL A 8 6.67 -41.43 0.10
CA VAL A 8 7.31 -40.23 0.64
C VAL A 8 6.26 -39.48 1.46
N THR A 9 6.25 -39.73 2.75
CA THR A 9 5.52 -38.93 3.73
C THR A 9 6.11 -37.53 3.70
N LEU A 10 5.36 -36.56 3.19
CA LEU A 10 5.68 -35.13 3.30
C LEU A 10 5.77 -34.79 4.78
N ARG A 11 7.00 -34.69 5.30
CA ARG A 11 7.29 -34.10 6.60
C ARG A 11 6.76 -32.67 6.56
N SER A 12 5.90 -32.34 7.52
CA SER A 12 5.58 -30.97 7.87
C SER A 12 6.85 -30.31 8.41
N ASP A 13 7.50 -29.49 7.60
CA ASP A 13 8.55 -28.57 8.03
C ASP A 13 7.90 -27.43 8.85
N ASP A 14 7.38 -27.78 10.03
CA ASP A 14 7.19 -26.85 11.13
C ASP A 14 8.47 -26.86 11.97
N ASP A 15 9.58 -26.51 11.31
CA ASP A 15 10.81 -26.11 12.00
C ASP A 15 10.43 -24.94 12.89
N GLY A 16 10.70 -25.02 14.19
CA GLY A 16 10.34 -24.03 15.24
C GLY A 16 10.92 -22.61 15.07
N ALA A 17 11.06 -22.14 13.84
CA ALA A 17 11.22 -20.75 13.46
C ALA A 17 10.04 -19.93 14.02
N PRO A 18 10.31 -18.79 14.68
CA PRO A 18 9.26 -17.95 15.23
C PRO A 18 8.31 -17.48 14.12
N SER A 19 7.00 -17.54 14.39
CA SER A 19 5.98 -17.06 13.45
C SER A 19 6.32 -15.65 12.96
N PRO A 20 6.27 -15.38 11.64
CA PRO A 20 6.55 -14.06 11.08
C PRO A 20 5.62 -12.97 11.64
N THR A 21 4.48 -13.36 12.19
CA THR A 21 3.47 -12.47 12.77
C THR A 21 3.78 -11.99 14.19
N ARG A 22 4.69 -12.65 14.90
CA ARG A 22 4.98 -12.48 16.35
C ARG A 22 5.23 -11.05 16.79
N HIS A 23 5.81 -10.23 15.91
CA HIS A 23 6.31 -8.91 16.28
C HIS A 23 5.24 -7.81 16.23
N LYS A 24 4.11 -8.04 15.55
CA LYS A 24 3.02 -7.06 15.41
C LYS A 24 2.32 -6.87 16.76
N ARG A 25 2.11 -5.62 17.18
CA ARG A 25 1.52 -5.27 18.48
C ARG A 25 0.25 -4.45 18.26
N PRO A 26 -0.96 -4.99 18.51
CA PRO A 26 -2.23 -4.31 18.22
C PRO A 26 -2.38 -2.93 18.88
N TRP A 27 -1.94 -2.80 20.14
CA TRP A 27 -1.97 -1.51 20.86
C TRP A 27 -1.05 -0.48 20.21
N PHE A 28 0.13 -0.91 19.74
CA PHE A 28 1.09 -0.01 19.08
C PHE A 28 0.59 0.40 17.69
N LEU A 29 -0.02 -0.53 16.95
CA LEU A 29 -0.68 -0.23 15.67
C LEU A 29 -1.80 0.80 15.86
N SER A 30 -2.58 0.71 16.94
CA SER A 30 -3.63 1.68 17.26
C SER A 30 -3.06 3.09 17.50
N LEU A 31 -1.95 3.20 18.24
CA LEU A 31 -1.23 4.46 18.40
C LEU A 31 -0.66 4.99 17.08
N ALA A 32 -0.08 4.09 16.26
CA ALA A 32 0.48 4.42 14.97
C ALA A 32 -0.58 4.95 14.00
N ARG A 33 -1.80 4.40 14.01
CA ARG A 33 -2.95 4.90 13.23
C ARG A 33 -3.33 6.33 13.63
N GLY A 34 -3.43 6.61 14.92
CA GLY A 34 -3.67 7.97 15.42
C GLY A 34 -2.56 8.96 15.01
N TYR A 35 -1.29 8.55 15.16
CA TYR A 35 -0.14 9.35 14.73
C TYR A 35 -0.14 9.60 13.22
N ALA A 36 -0.32 8.56 12.40
CA ALA A 36 -0.34 8.63 10.94
C ALA A 36 -1.43 9.58 10.45
N ARG A 37 -2.67 9.42 10.96
CA ARG A 37 -3.81 10.29 10.63
C ARG A 37 -3.50 11.75 10.94
N ARG A 38 -2.98 12.02 12.13
CA ARG A 38 -2.59 13.36 12.57
C ARG A 38 -1.42 13.93 11.76
N ALA A 39 -0.46 13.10 11.37
CA ALA A 39 0.71 13.52 10.58
C ALA A 39 0.32 13.88 9.14
N ILE A 40 -0.54 13.06 8.51
CA ILE A 40 -1.09 13.30 7.18
C ILE A 40 -1.93 14.58 7.19
N ALA A 41 -2.89 14.72 8.11
CA ALA A 41 -3.75 15.89 8.22
C ALA A 41 -3.00 17.22 8.45
N ARG A 42 -1.79 17.18 9.03
CA ARG A 42 -0.97 18.38 9.23
C ARG A 42 -0.19 18.83 7.99
N ARG A 43 0.17 17.90 7.12
CA ARG A 43 1.19 18.13 6.06
C ARG A 43 0.65 18.03 4.65
N PHE A 44 -0.48 17.37 4.48
CA PHE A 44 -1.12 17.17 3.18
C PHE A 44 -2.50 17.82 3.18
N ASP A 45 -3.02 18.08 1.99
CA ASP A 45 -4.39 18.53 1.74
C ASP A 45 -5.41 17.37 1.83
N GLY A 46 -5.06 16.29 2.53
CA GLY A 46 -5.91 15.12 2.71
C GLY A 46 -5.36 13.86 2.05
N LEU A 47 -6.05 12.76 2.34
CA LEU A 47 -5.81 11.44 1.75
C LEU A 47 -7.10 11.00 1.05
N PHE A 48 -7.03 10.89 -0.26
CA PHE A 48 -8.15 10.50 -1.12
C PHE A 48 -7.91 9.11 -1.67
N VAL A 49 -8.93 8.26 -1.60
CA VAL A 49 -8.82 6.85 -1.94
C VAL A 49 -9.94 6.46 -2.90
N ASP A 50 -9.57 5.97 -4.07
CA ASP A 50 -10.48 5.36 -5.03
C ASP A 50 -10.40 3.83 -4.98
N GLY A 51 -11.54 3.16 -5.20
CA GLY A 51 -11.63 1.69 -5.18
C GLY A 51 -11.61 1.03 -3.79
N LEU A 52 -11.64 1.80 -2.69
CA LEU A 52 -11.51 1.26 -1.32
C LEU A 52 -12.63 0.26 -0.94
N ALA A 53 -13.89 0.53 -1.30
CA ALA A 53 -15.01 -0.35 -0.92
C ALA A 53 -14.87 -1.75 -1.54
N GLU A 54 -14.46 -1.81 -2.81
CA GLU A 54 -14.21 -3.06 -3.51
C GLU A 54 -12.98 -3.78 -2.95
N ALA A 55 -11.90 -3.05 -2.68
CA ALA A 55 -10.71 -3.60 -2.04
C ALA A 55 -11.01 -4.18 -0.64
N ALA A 56 -11.80 -3.48 0.18
CA ALA A 56 -12.22 -3.96 1.50
C ALA A 56 -13.10 -5.21 1.40
N ARG A 57 -14.03 -5.25 0.43
CA ARG A 57 -14.85 -6.42 0.15
C ARG A 57 -14.00 -7.64 -0.21
N LEU A 58 -12.98 -7.46 -1.05
CA LEU A 58 -12.05 -8.52 -1.44
C LEU A 58 -11.23 -9.02 -0.24
N VAL A 59 -10.70 -8.10 0.57
CA VAL A 59 -9.97 -8.42 1.81
C VAL A 59 -10.83 -9.28 2.75
N GLY A 60 -12.12 -8.96 2.90
CA GLY A 60 -13.04 -9.77 3.71
C GLY A 60 -13.35 -11.17 3.15
N GLN A 61 -13.02 -11.44 1.88
CA GLN A 61 -13.34 -12.70 1.20
C GLN A 61 -12.14 -13.65 1.07
N ARG A 62 -10.92 -13.12 1.01
CA ARG A 62 -9.69 -13.88 0.78
C ARG A 62 -8.45 -13.04 1.10
N PRO A 63 -7.29 -13.67 1.33
CA PRO A 63 -6.05 -12.93 1.47
C PRO A 63 -5.73 -12.11 0.21
N VAL A 64 -5.04 -10.98 0.38
CA VAL A 64 -4.73 -10.06 -0.73
C VAL A 64 -3.24 -9.70 -0.77
N LEU A 65 -2.63 -9.80 -1.94
CA LEU A 65 -1.30 -9.27 -2.23
C LEU A 65 -1.45 -7.90 -2.91
N PHE A 66 -1.19 -6.81 -2.18
CA PHE A 66 -1.19 -5.47 -2.74
C PHE A 66 0.17 -5.12 -3.34
N CYS A 67 0.18 -4.83 -4.64
CA CYS A 67 1.36 -4.38 -5.38
C CYS A 67 1.30 -2.87 -5.59
N VAL A 68 2.06 -2.11 -4.79
CA VAL A 68 2.01 -0.64 -4.77
C VAL A 68 3.33 -0.02 -5.24
N ASN A 69 3.27 1.09 -5.98
CA ASN A 69 4.48 1.86 -6.27
C ASN A 69 5.00 2.58 -5.01
N HIS A 70 6.32 2.69 -4.88
CA HIS A 70 7.06 3.31 -3.79
C HIS A 70 7.58 4.67 -4.19
N VAL A 71 7.06 5.72 -3.55
CA VAL A 71 7.31 7.10 -3.93
C VAL A 71 8.11 7.85 -2.88
N SER A 72 7.80 7.64 -1.60
CA SER A 72 8.28 8.54 -0.56
C SER A 72 8.40 7.89 0.81
N TRP A 73 9.02 8.64 1.73
CA TRP A 73 9.03 8.33 3.16
C TRP A 73 7.63 8.28 3.79
N TRP A 74 6.62 8.92 3.17
CA TRP A 74 5.26 8.98 3.71
C TRP A 74 4.46 7.70 3.46
N ASP A 75 4.89 6.85 2.54
CA ASP A 75 4.15 5.66 2.10
C ASP A 75 3.76 4.75 3.28
N PRO A 76 4.62 4.42 4.26
CA PRO A 76 4.22 3.59 5.39
C PRO A 76 3.07 4.18 6.23
N PHE A 77 2.99 5.52 6.35
CA PHE A 77 1.89 6.18 7.06
C PHE A 77 0.57 6.07 6.29
N VAL A 78 0.62 6.13 4.97
CA VAL A 78 -0.54 5.92 4.10
C VAL A 78 -1.03 4.47 4.25
N LEU A 79 -0.12 3.50 4.16
CA LEU A 79 -0.42 2.08 4.32
C LEU A 79 -1.05 1.75 5.68
N ILE A 80 -0.59 2.36 6.78
CA ILE A 80 -1.20 2.18 8.11
C ILE A 80 -2.67 2.64 8.14
N LEU A 81 -2.99 3.73 7.44
CA LEU A 81 -4.37 4.24 7.36
C LEU A 81 -5.23 3.41 6.41
N LEU A 82 -4.66 2.93 5.30
CA LEU A 82 -5.34 2.03 4.38
C LEU A 82 -5.65 0.68 5.05
N ASP A 83 -4.72 0.12 5.84
CA ASP A 83 -4.94 -1.11 6.61
C ASP A 83 -6.17 -0.99 7.53
N GLU A 84 -6.28 0.13 8.26
CA GLU A 84 -7.46 0.42 9.08
C GLU A 84 -8.74 0.52 8.24
N ALA A 85 -8.68 1.24 7.11
CA ALA A 85 -9.84 1.49 6.26
C ALA A 85 -10.32 0.26 5.50
N LEU A 86 -9.41 -0.68 5.19
CA LEU A 86 -9.71 -1.96 4.55
C LEU A 86 -10.29 -2.98 5.52
N GLY A 87 -10.20 -2.75 6.84
CA GLY A 87 -10.47 -3.79 7.84
C GLY A 87 -9.45 -4.94 7.76
N ALA A 88 -8.24 -4.66 7.29
CA ALA A 88 -7.21 -5.66 7.07
C ALA A 88 -6.36 -5.91 8.33
N ASP A 89 -5.69 -7.06 8.35
CA ASP A 89 -4.58 -7.40 9.23
C ASP A 89 -3.32 -7.56 8.38
N SER A 90 -2.81 -6.41 7.92
CA SER A 90 -1.77 -6.37 6.89
C SER A 90 -0.35 -6.56 7.43
N TYR A 91 0.52 -7.06 6.55
CA TYR A 91 1.97 -6.97 6.66
C TYR A 91 2.55 -6.22 5.47
N ALA A 92 3.76 -5.68 5.59
CA ALA A 92 4.44 -5.02 4.49
C ALA A 92 5.91 -5.45 4.42
N LEU A 93 6.40 -5.76 3.22
CA LEU A 93 7.82 -6.02 3.03
C LEU A 93 8.62 -4.71 3.14
N MET A 94 9.67 -4.74 3.94
CA MET A 94 10.61 -3.64 4.14
C MET A 94 12.04 -4.17 4.09
N ASP A 95 12.91 -3.43 3.42
CA ASP A 95 14.35 -3.70 3.39
C ASP A 95 14.89 -3.99 4.80
N ASP A 96 15.59 -5.11 4.96
CA ASP A 96 15.99 -5.62 6.27
C ASP A 96 16.99 -4.71 6.99
N VAL A 97 17.89 -4.05 6.25
CA VAL A 97 18.80 -3.01 6.75
C VAL A 97 18.01 -1.83 7.30
N ASN A 98 17.02 -1.34 6.56
CA ASN A 98 16.15 -0.25 7.02
C ASN A 98 15.28 -0.66 8.21
N LEU A 99 14.76 -1.89 8.22
CA LEU A 99 13.96 -2.42 9.32
C LEU A 99 14.79 -2.66 10.59
N ALA A 100 16.09 -2.95 10.47
CA ALA A 100 17.01 -2.98 11.59
C ALA A 100 17.22 -1.58 12.20
N ARG A 101 17.32 -0.54 11.36
CA ARG A 101 17.45 0.87 11.80
C ARG A 101 16.15 1.44 12.38
N LEU A 102 14.99 0.97 11.91
CA LEU A 102 13.67 1.47 12.28
C LEU A 102 12.80 0.33 12.84
N PRO A 103 13.19 -0.29 13.97
CA PRO A 103 12.59 -1.54 14.45
C PRO A 103 11.13 -1.42 14.88
N PHE A 104 10.65 -0.20 15.15
CA PHE A 104 9.24 0.03 15.45
C PHE A 104 8.32 -0.36 14.29
N PHE A 105 8.80 -0.40 13.05
CA PHE A 105 8.01 -0.86 11.92
C PHE A 105 7.60 -2.34 12.06
N ARG A 106 8.39 -3.16 12.78
CA ARG A 106 7.98 -4.54 13.11
C ARG A 106 6.69 -4.58 13.94
N ALA A 107 6.52 -3.61 14.86
CA ALA A 107 5.34 -3.54 15.72
C ALA A 107 4.05 -3.19 14.96
N VAL A 108 4.16 -2.59 13.77
CA VAL A 108 3.02 -2.30 12.88
C VAL A 108 2.86 -3.32 11.75
N GLY A 109 3.71 -4.36 11.68
CA GLY A 109 3.58 -5.44 10.69
C GLY A 109 4.60 -5.39 9.54
N ALA A 110 5.70 -4.65 9.64
CA ALA A 110 6.77 -4.76 8.64
C ALA A 110 7.56 -6.07 8.80
N LEU A 111 7.78 -6.74 7.67
CA LEU A 111 8.56 -7.96 7.54
C LEU A 111 9.86 -7.67 6.76
N PRO A 112 10.99 -8.27 7.14
CA PRO A 112 12.27 -8.03 6.47
C PRO A 112 12.27 -8.64 5.06
N ILE A 113 12.94 -7.98 4.12
CA ILE A 113 13.32 -8.56 2.83
C ILE A 113 14.73 -8.09 2.44
N ALA A 114 15.62 -9.03 2.15
CA ALA A 114 16.96 -8.76 1.65
C ALA A 114 16.87 -8.32 0.19
N VAL A 115 17.17 -7.04 -0.06
CA VAL A 115 17.00 -6.42 -1.39
C VAL A 115 18.05 -6.93 -2.38
N GLU A 116 19.20 -7.38 -1.88
CA GLU A 116 20.30 -8.01 -2.63
C GLU A 116 19.89 -9.38 -3.20
N GLY A 117 18.81 -9.97 -2.70
CA GLY A 117 18.26 -11.22 -3.21
C GLY A 117 18.89 -12.48 -2.61
N GLY A 118 19.03 -13.53 -3.43
CA GLY A 118 19.62 -14.80 -3.01
C GLY A 118 18.71 -15.66 -2.11
N ALA A 119 19.33 -16.60 -1.40
CA ALA A 119 18.61 -17.58 -0.58
C ALA A 119 17.88 -16.93 0.63
N VAL A 120 18.46 -15.87 1.21
CA VAL A 120 17.86 -15.14 2.34
C VAL A 120 16.56 -14.47 1.90
N ALA A 121 16.59 -13.74 0.79
CA ALA A 121 15.38 -13.10 0.25
C ALA A 121 14.29 -14.12 -0.07
N ARG A 122 14.65 -15.29 -0.62
CA ARG A 122 13.68 -16.36 -0.91
C ARG A 122 12.99 -16.86 0.36
N ARG A 123 13.74 -17.12 1.43
CA ARG A 123 13.19 -17.56 2.73
C ARG A 123 12.28 -16.49 3.33
N GLN A 124 12.71 -15.23 3.34
CA GLN A 124 11.90 -14.12 3.85
C GLN A 124 10.61 -13.91 3.03
N LEU A 125 10.65 -14.09 1.71
CA LEU A 125 9.45 -14.10 0.87
C LEU A 125 8.52 -15.25 1.22
N ASP A 126 9.06 -16.44 1.49
CA ASP A 126 8.26 -17.60 1.91
C ASP A 126 7.57 -17.32 3.25
N ASP A 127 8.29 -16.75 4.22
CA ASP A 127 7.72 -16.33 5.51
C ASP A 127 6.65 -15.25 5.35
N ALA A 128 6.86 -14.28 4.46
CA ALA A 128 5.87 -13.25 4.19
C ALA A 128 4.59 -13.83 3.54
N VAL A 129 4.72 -14.75 2.59
CA VAL A 129 3.57 -15.41 1.98
C VAL A 129 2.80 -16.27 2.98
N ARG A 130 3.48 -16.90 3.95
CA ARG A 130 2.82 -17.64 5.04
C ARG A 130 1.88 -16.76 5.88
N THR A 131 2.02 -15.44 5.84
CA THR A 131 1.05 -14.53 6.49
C THR A 131 -0.27 -14.39 5.75
N LEU A 132 -0.36 -14.83 4.48
CA LEU A 132 -1.57 -14.82 3.67
C LEU A 132 -2.41 -16.08 3.92
N ASP A 133 -2.72 -16.36 5.18
CA ASP A 133 -3.30 -17.63 5.64
C ASP A 133 -4.84 -17.65 5.77
N ARG A 134 -5.50 -16.50 5.68
CA ARG A 134 -6.95 -16.35 5.86
C ARG A 134 -7.49 -15.05 5.23
N PRO A 135 -8.81 -14.89 5.07
CA PRO A 135 -9.41 -13.58 4.83
C PRO A 135 -8.98 -12.56 5.88
N GLU A 136 -9.04 -11.27 5.52
CA GLU A 136 -8.51 -10.12 6.26
C GLU A 136 -6.98 -10.00 6.23
N ARG A 137 -6.23 -11.06 5.88
CA ARG A 137 -4.78 -10.95 5.68
C ARG A 137 -4.46 -10.22 4.40
N ALA A 138 -3.54 -9.29 4.50
CA ALA A 138 -2.98 -8.62 3.35
C ALA A 138 -1.46 -8.54 3.45
N LEU A 139 -0.79 -8.60 2.30
CA LEU A 139 0.63 -8.36 2.18
C LEU A 139 0.85 -7.22 1.19
N TRP A 140 1.49 -6.16 1.65
CA TRP A 140 1.89 -5.02 0.83
C TRP A 140 3.33 -5.23 0.37
N ILE A 141 3.54 -5.09 -0.94
CA ILE A 141 4.87 -5.06 -1.51
C ILE A 141 5.08 -3.79 -2.30
N PHE A 142 6.33 -3.35 -2.29
CA PHE A 142 6.85 -2.27 -3.12
C PHE A 142 7.78 -2.88 -4.18
N PRO A 143 7.27 -3.28 -5.36
CA PRO A 143 8.03 -4.06 -6.34
C PRO A 143 9.32 -3.41 -6.83
N GLN A 144 9.44 -2.08 -6.70
CA GLN A 144 10.63 -1.31 -7.08
C GLN A 144 11.82 -1.56 -6.15
N GLY A 145 11.56 -1.96 -4.89
CA GLY A 145 12.56 -2.14 -3.84
C GLY A 145 13.28 -0.86 -3.41
N ARG A 146 12.87 0.31 -3.91
CA ARG A 146 13.37 1.63 -3.54
C ARG A 146 12.35 2.71 -3.88
N GLN A 147 12.41 3.84 -3.20
CA GLN A 147 11.61 5.02 -3.52
C GLN A 147 11.99 5.58 -4.89
N ARG A 148 11.00 5.95 -5.70
CA ARG A 148 11.18 6.58 -7.01
C ARG A 148 10.06 7.60 -7.25
N ALA A 149 10.39 8.68 -7.95
CA ALA A 149 9.38 9.64 -8.38
C ALA A 149 8.29 8.95 -9.24
N ALA A 150 7.02 9.23 -8.92
CA ALA A 150 5.87 8.53 -9.48
C ALA A 150 5.67 8.73 -11.00
N HIS A 151 6.21 9.80 -11.58
CA HIS A 151 6.09 10.11 -13.01
C HIS A 151 7.11 9.36 -13.89
N LEU A 152 8.17 8.79 -13.32
CA LEU A 152 9.19 8.10 -14.12
C LEU A 152 8.62 6.81 -14.70
N ARG A 153 8.97 6.53 -15.96
CA ARG A 153 8.64 5.28 -16.66
C ARG A 153 9.91 4.65 -17.23
N PRO A 154 10.07 3.32 -17.20
CA PRO A 154 9.24 2.36 -16.45
C PRO A 154 9.32 2.60 -14.93
N LEU A 155 8.28 2.19 -14.20
CA LEU A 155 8.25 2.22 -12.72
C LEU A 155 9.37 1.36 -12.13
N GLY A 156 9.84 0.35 -12.86
CA GLY A 156 10.98 -0.50 -12.52
C GLY A 156 10.60 -1.59 -11.53
N PHE A 157 9.49 -2.29 -11.78
CA PHE A 157 9.07 -3.40 -10.92
C PHE A 157 10.02 -4.58 -11.12
N LYS A 158 10.50 -5.16 -10.02
CA LYS A 158 11.44 -6.28 -10.06
C LYS A 158 10.71 -7.60 -10.31
N GLN A 159 11.39 -8.55 -10.96
CA GLN A 159 10.85 -9.89 -11.25
C GLN A 159 10.47 -10.72 -10.01
N GLY A 160 10.88 -10.29 -8.81
CA GLY A 160 10.43 -10.88 -7.55
C GLY A 160 8.91 -10.89 -7.37
N VAL A 161 8.18 -9.98 -8.04
CA VAL A 161 6.70 -9.98 -8.07
C VAL A 161 6.15 -11.31 -8.54
N ARG A 162 6.72 -11.89 -9.60
CA ARG A 162 6.26 -13.18 -10.14
C ARG A 162 6.38 -14.32 -9.13
N LEU A 163 7.49 -14.35 -8.40
CA LEU A 163 7.75 -15.38 -7.40
C LEU A 163 6.77 -15.29 -6.23
N ILE A 164 6.55 -14.09 -5.71
CA ILE A 164 5.64 -13.89 -4.59
C ILE A 164 4.18 -14.10 -5.02
N ALA A 165 3.81 -13.64 -6.21
CA ALA A 165 2.50 -13.86 -6.81
C ALA A 165 2.15 -15.34 -6.93
N ALA A 166 3.03 -16.14 -7.54
CA ALA A 166 2.80 -17.57 -7.73
C ALA A 166 2.62 -18.31 -6.39
N ARG A 167 3.29 -17.86 -5.33
CA ARG A 167 3.15 -18.44 -3.99
C ARG A 167 1.91 -17.93 -3.27
N ALA A 168 1.60 -16.64 -3.39
CA ALA A 168 0.41 -16.02 -2.85
C ALA A 168 -0.86 -16.68 -3.43
N GLN A 169 -0.88 -16.98 -4.73
CA GLN A 169 -1.98 -17.71 -5.37
C GLN A 169 -2.18 -19.12 -4.79
N LYS A 170 -1.09 -19.85 -4.52
CA LYS A 170 -1.19 -21.16 -3.85
C LYS A 170 -1.81 -21.06 -2.45
N ALA A 171 -1.65 -19.91 -1.79
CA ALA A 171 -2.31 -19.58 -0.53
C ALA A 171 -3.73 -19.01 -0.71
N GLY A 172 -4.28 -19.02 -1.93
CA GLY A 172 -5.62 -18.50 -2.24
C GLY A 172 -5.69 -16.97 -2.30
N ALA A 173 -4.54 -16.28 -2.32
CA ALA A 173 -4.50 -14.83 -2.34
C ALA A 173 -4.67 -14.27 -3.75
N VAL A 174 -5.31 -13.11 -3.82
CA VAL A 174 -5.50 -12.37 -5.08
C VAL A 174 -4.56 -11.17 -5.15
N ILE A 175 -4.09 -10.83 -6.35
CA ILE A 175 -3.17 -9.71 -6.57
C ILE A 175 -3.97 -8.46 -6.90
N VAL A 176 -3.72 -7.38 -6.18
CA VAL A 176 -4.36 -6.08 -6.42
C VAL A 176 -3.29 -5.02 -6.70
N PRO A 177 -3.23 -4.46 -7.92
CA PRO A 177 -2.36 -3.33 -8.19
C PRO A 177 -2.88 -2.08 -7.46
N VAL A 178 -1.97 -1.26 -6.94
CA VAL A 178 -2.30 -0.02 -6.24
C VAL A 178 -1.41 1.11 -6.75
N ALA A 179 -2.02 2.23 -7.15
CA ALA A 179 -1.32 3.46 -7.46
C ALA A 179 -1.34 4.41 -6.28
N LEU A 180 -0.18 4.94 -5.92
CA LEU A 180 0.03 5.94 -4.86
C LEU A 180 0.76 7.16 -5.46
N ALA A 181 0.19 8.34 -5.28
CA ALA A 181 0.77 9.59 -5.73
C ALA A 181 0.65 10.70 -4.68
N PHE A 182 1.56 11.68 -4.77
CA PHE A 182 1.57 12.89 -3.93
C PHE A 182 1.44 14.18 -4.79
N PRO A 183 0.33 14.35 -5.53
CA PRO A 183 0.19 15.43 -6.48
C PRO A 183 -0.19 16.75 -5.80
N TRP A 184 0.11 17.86 -6.47
CA TRP A 184 -0.40 19.17 -6.07
C TRP A 184 -1.80 19.39 -6.64
N ARG A 185 -2.69 19.98 -5.83
CA ARG A 185 -4.01 20.48 -6.24
C ARG A 185 -4.08 22.00 -5.96
N GLN A 186 -5.27 22.60 -6.05
CA GLN A 186 -5.53 24.00 -5.65
C GLN A 186 -5.54 24.17 -4.11
N ALA A 187 -4.46 23.74 -3.45
CA ALA A 187 -4.28 23.77 -2.00
C ALA A 187 -2.83 24.14 -1.61
N PRO A 188 -2.60 24.71 -0.42
CA PRO A 188 -1.27 25.12 0.03
C PRO A 188 -0.39 23.95 0.49
N ALA A 189 -0.78 22.71 0.18
CA ALA A 189 -0.08 21.48 0.50
C ALA A 189 -0.40 20.41 -0.56
N PRO A 190 0.51 19.46 -0.82
CA PRO A 190 0.22 18.36 -1.73
C PRO A 190 -0.91 17.48 -1.16
N SER A 191 -1.67 16.85 -2.05
CA SER A 191 -2.64 15.80 -1.68
C SER A 191 -1.95 14.44 -1.66
N VAL A 192 -2.52 13.48 -0.93
CA VAL A 192 -2.20 12.06 -1.09
C VAL A 192 -3.35 11.39 -1.82
N VAL A 193 -3.05 10.71 -2.93
CA VAL A 193 -4.06 10.01 -3.72
C VAL A 193 -3.67 8.54 -3.86
N VAL A 194 -4.61 7.66 -3.54
CA VAL A 194 -4.49 6.21 -3.68
C VAL A 194 -5.60 5.71 -4.60
N ARG A 195 -5.26 4.83 -5.53
CA ARG A 195 -6.24 4.10 -6.33
C ARG A 195 -5.97 2.61 -6.28
N PHE A 196 -6.96 1.85 -5.82
CA PHE A 196 -6.97 0.39 -5.94
C PHE A 196 -7.46 0.00 -7.35
N GLY A 197 -6.71 -0.87 -8.02
CA GLY A 197 -7.10 -1.41 -9.32
C GLY A 197 -7.93 -2.69 -9.20
N ALA A 198 -8.45 -3.15 -10.34
CA ALA A 198 -9.10 -4.45 -10.39
C ALA A 198 -8.08 -5.57 -10.11
N PRO A 199 -8.51 -6.67 -9.47
CA PRO A 199 -7.69 -7.85 -9.28
C PRO A 199 -7.05 -8.35 -10.57
N VAL A 200 -5.81 -8.81 -10.46
CA VAL A 200 -5.09 -9.50 -11.54
C VAL A 200 -5.04 -10.98 -11.19
N ASP A 201 -5.54 -11.83 -12.09
CA ASP A 201 -5.30 -13.26 -12.04
C ASP A 201 -4.05 -13.59 -12.86
N PRO A 202 -2.98 -14.13 -12.25
CA PRO A 202 -1.85 -14.64 -13.00
C PRO A 202 -2.18 -15.75 -14.01
N ALA A 203 -3.36 -16.36 -13.98
CA ALA A 203 -3.82 -17.23 -15.07
C ALA A 203 -4.13 -16.44 -16.35
N ASP A 204 -4.55 -15.17 -16.22
CA ASP A 204 -4.87 -14.29 -17.36
C ASP A 204 -3.62 -13.71 -18.04
N THR A 205 -2.49 -13.76 -17.34
CA THR A 205 -1.19 -13.27 -17.83
C THR A 205 -0.24 -14.45 -17.88
N GLY A 206 0.20 -14.91 -19.06
CA GLY A 206 1.25 -15.94 -19.14
C GLY A 206 2.39 -15.56 -18.18
N GLY A 207 2.71 -16.42 -17.21
CA GLY A 207 3.35 -15.99 -15.94
C GLY A 207 4.63 -15.16 -16.08
N ASP A 208 5.32 -15.25 -17.22
CA ASP A 208 6.48 -14.43 -17.57
C ASP A 208 6.18 -12.93 -17.73
N GLU A 209 4.94 -12.57 -18.07
CA GLU A 209 4.48 -11.20 -18.31
C GLU A 209 3.81 -10.56 -17.09
N LEU A 210 3.53 -11.32 -16.02
CA LEU A 210 2.78 -10.84 -14.86
C LEU A 210 3.38 -9.56 -14.26
N THR A 211 4.72 -9.51 -14.09
CA THR A 211 5.41 -8.33 -13.53
C THR A 211 5.14 -7.10 -14.39
N ALA A 212 5.28 -7.24 -15.71
CA ALA A 212 5.07 -6.14 -16.67
C ALA A 212 3.59 -5.74 -16.73
N HIS A 213 2.67 -6.71 -16.66
CA HIS A 213 1.24 -6.46 -16.63
C HIS A 213 0.85 -5.65 -15.38
N VAL A 214 1.26 -6.10 -14.19
CA VAL A 214 0.98 -5.38 -12.93
C VAL A 214 1.61 -3.98 -12.96
N GLU A 215 2.84 -3.84 -13.46
CA GLU A 215 3.49 -2.55 -13.63
C GLU A 215 2.72 -1.61 -14.56
N ALA A 216 2.27 -2.11 -15.72
CA ALA A 216 1.48 -1.34 -16.68
C ALA A 216 0.14 -0.90 -16.08
N ARG A 217 -0.52 -1.76 -15.30
CA ARG A 217 -1.77 -1.43 -14.59
C ARG A 217 -1.56 -0.32 -13.57
N VAL A 218 -0.49 -0.37 -12.78
CA VAL A 218 -0.14 0.71 -11.84
C VAL A 218 0.22 2.01 -12.57
N ALA A 219 0.97 1.93 -13.66
CA ALA A 219 1.31 3.09 -14.48
C ALA A 219 0.07 3.77 -15.06
N ALA A 220 -0.85 3.02 -15.65
CA ALA A 220 -2.11 3.56 -16.17
C ALA A 220 -2.96 4.22 -15.07
N MET A 221 -3.04 3.62 -13.88
CA MET A 221 -3.76 4.23 -12.76
C MET A 221 -3.12 5.52 -12.24
N LEU A 222 -1.79 5.65 -12.32
CA LEU A 222 -1.10 6.92 -12.02
C LEU A 222 -1.47 7.98 -13.06
N ASP A 223 -1.51 7.61 -14.34
CA ASP A 223 -1.94 8.53 -15.42
C ASP A 223 -3.41 8.95 -15.22
N ASP A 224 -4.28 8.05 -14.76
CA ASP A 224 -5.66 8.37 -14.43
C ASP A 224 -5.78 9.32 -13.22
N ILE A 225 -4.88 9.23 -12.24
CA ILE A 225 -4.81 10.16 -11.11
C ILE A 225 -4.45 11.56 -11.63
N ASP A 226 -3.41 11.67 -12.46
CA ASP A 226 -2.98 12.94 -13.04
C ASP A 226 -4.10 13.56 -13.90
N ALA A 227 -4.76 12.77 -14.74
CA ALA A 227 -5.88 13.23 -15.55
C ALA A 227 -7.10 13.65 -14.71
N ALA A 228 -7.37 12.98 -13.58
CA ALA A 228 -8.45 13.40 -12.68
C ALA A 228 -8.15 14.73 -11.99
N ILE A 229 -6.89 14.99 -11.68
CA ILE A 229 -6.43 16.24 -11.06
C ILE A 229 -6.48 17.40 -12.06
N ASP A 230 -6.04 17.15 -13.30
CA ASP A 230 -6.12 18.13 -14.38
C ASP A 230 -7.57 18.54 -14.66
N ARG A 231 -8.49 17.56 -14.76
CA ARG A 231 -9.94 17.84 -14.91
C ARG A 231 -10.54 18.62 -13.75
N ALA A 232 -10.07 18.37 -12.53
CA ALA A 232 -10.50 19.10 -11.34
C ALA A 232 -9.92 20.52 -11.26
N GLY A 233 -8.97 20.88 -12.15
CA GLY A 233 -8.16 22.10 -12.14
C GLY A 233 -8.90 23.45 -12.15
N GLY A 234 -10.25 23.46 -12.16
CA GLY A 234 -11.07 24.66 -12.03
C GLY A 234 -11.95 24.74 -10.77
N ASP A 235 -12.11 23.66 -10.00
CA ASP A 235 -13.06 23.60 -8.89
C ASP A 235 -12.35 23.23 -7.57
N ARG A 236 -12.19 24.21 -6.68
CA ARG A 236 -11.62 24.01 -5.34
C ARG A 236 -12.53 23.19 -4.41
N SER A 237 -13.84 23.17 -4.69
CA SER A 237 -14.83 22.41 -3.96
C SER A 237 -14.97 20.97 -4.46
N ALA A 238 -14.35 20.64 -5.61
CA ALA A 238 -14.30 19.30 -6.12
C ALA A 238 -13.61 18.40 -5.08
N ARG A 239 -14.39 17.45 -4.55
CA ARG A 239 -13.86 16.34 -3.76
C ARG A 239 -12.70 15.75 -4.56
N GLY A 240 -11.57 15.50 -3.91
CA GLY A 240 -10.42 14.87 -4.57
C GLY A 240 -10.81 13.55 -5.24
N PRO A 241 -9.96 13.00 -6.12
CA PRO A 241 -10.27 11.73 -6.77
C PRO A 241 -10.50 10.63 -5.72
N GLY A 242 -11.76 10.17 -5.60
CA GLY A 242 -12.18 9.16 -4.63
C GLY A 242 -12.74 9.71 -3.32
N GLN A 243 -12.92 8.83 -2.34
CA GLN A 243 -13.41 9.21 -1.01
C GLN A 243 -12.28 9.75 -0.12
N ALA A 244 -12.58 10.76 0.70
CA ALA A 244 -11.60 11.31 1.63
C ALA A 244 -11.48 10.42 2.89
N LEU A 245 -10.34 9.74 3.05
CA LEU A 245 -9.99 8.99 4.26
C LEU A 245 -9.37 9.90 5.34
N VAL A 246 -8.70 10.97 4.91
CA VAL A 246 -8.32 12.11 5.77
C VAL A 246 -8.84 13.36 5.09
N ALA A 247 -9.66 14.14 5.82
CA ALA A 247 -10.35 15.30 5.27
C ALA A 247 -9.40 16.39 4.75
N PRO A 248 -9.84 17.19 3.75
CA PRO A 248 -9.03 18.26 3.18
C PRO A 248 -8.68 19.36 4.17
N ARG A 249 -7.57 20.07 3.92
CA ARG A 249 -7.16 21.18 4.80
C ARG A 249 -7.91 22.47 4.47
N VAL A 250 -8.21 22.70 3.19
CA VAL A 250 -8.68 24.01 2.69
C VAL A 250 -10.12 24.35 3.08
N GLU A 251 -11.01 23.38 3.36
CA GLU A 251 -12.33 23.67 3.95
C GLU A 251 -12.22 24.50 5.25
N ASN A 252 -11.11 24.37 5.98
CA ASN A 252 -10.84 25.12 7.21
C ASN A 252 -10.17 26.49 6.98
N ALA A 253 -9.65 26.78 5.78
CA ALA A 253 -8.89 28.00 5.51
C ALA A 253 -9.80 29.20 5.17
N GLU A 254 -10.85 29.00 4.38
CA GLU A 254 -11.83 30.05 4.05
C GLU A 254 -12.67 30.48 5.27
N HIS A 255 -12.87 29.57 6.22
CA HIS A 255 -13.55 29.84 7.50
C HIS A 255 -12.58 30.13 8.66
N GLY A 256 -11.28 30.13 8.38
CA GLY A 256 -10.23 30.30 9.39
C GLY A 256 -10.18 31.72 9.95
N LEU A 257 -9.69 31.85 11.19
CA LEU A 257 -9.55 33.14 11.88
C LEU A 257 -8.78 34.18 11.04
N GLY A 258 -7.75 33.77 10.31
CA GLY A 258 -6.95 34.66 9.45
C GLY A 258 -7.71 35.22 8.25
N ALA A 259 -8.51 34.39 7.56
CA ALA A 259 -9.35 34.85 6.45
C ALA A 259 -10.46 35.80 6.94
N ARG A 260 -11.02 35.55 8.13
CA ARG A 260 -11.99 36.45 8.78
C ARG A 260 -11.36 37.78 9.21
N LEU A 261 -10.13 37.76 9.73
CA LEU A 261 -9.38 38.95 10.10
C LEU A 261 -9.02 39.80 8.88
N LEU A 262 -8.51 39.18 7.80
CA LEU A 262 -8.21 39.85 6.53
C LEU A 262 -9.48 40.39 5.87
N GLY A 263 -10.57 39.63 5.88
CA GLY A 263 -11.87 40.09 5.40
C GLY A 263 -12.34 41.36 6.14
N ARG A 264 -12.25 41.38 7.47
CA ARG A 264 -12.59 42.56 8.29
C ARG A 264 -11.69 43.76 8.03
N LEU A 265 -10.40 43.55 7.76
CA LEU A 265 -9.45 44.62 7.42
C LEU A 265 -9.73 45.21 6.03
N LEU A 266 -10.17 44.39 5.07
CA LEU A 266 -10.45 44.81 3.70
C LEU A 266 -11.85 45.42 3.51
N THR A 267 -12.84 45.03 4.33
CA THR A 267 -14.21 45.58 4.20
C THR A 267 -14.44 46.89 4.95
N GLY A 268 -13.47 47.36 5.74
CA GLY A 268 -13.59 48.57 6.58
C GLY A 268 -14.70 48.47 7.65
N PRO A 269 -14.68 49.33 8.68
CA PRO A 269 -15.82 49.45 9.58
C PRO A 269 -17.02 50.02 8.81
N ARG A 270 -18.17 49.34 8.86
CA ARG A 270 -19.47 49.94 8.50
C ARG A 270 -19.93 50.87 9.60
#